data_AF-A0A920NII4-F1
#
_entry.id   AF-A0A920NII4-F1
#
_cell.length_a   1.000
_cell.length_b   1.000
_cell.length_c   1.000
_cell.angle_alpha   90.00
_cell.angle_beta   90.00
_cell.angle_gamma   90.00
#
_symmetry.space_group_name_H-M   'P 1'
#
loop_
_entity.id
_entity.type
_entity.pdbx_description
1 polymer ?
#
loop_
_entity_poly.entity_id
_entity_poly.type
_entity_poly.pdbx_seq_one_letter_code
_entity_poly.pdbx_strand_id
1 'polypeptide(L)'
;MSVLLIAEHDNSKLKPFTFNAITAASKIDSDVHVLVAGTSCENVSKEVANIPLVKKVLVCDSPNYQNYLPENLAPLVIKVSEKYNHIVASANTFGKKIYAKSSSCFRCISSKRYNKSKWS
;
A
#
# COMPACT_ATOMS: atom_id res chain seq x y z
N MET A 1 -3.26 -2.19 16.68
CA MET A 1 -4.06 -1.76 15.52
C MET A 1 -3.13 -1.85 14.32
N SER A 2 -3.58 -2.35 13.17
CA SER A 2 -2.68 -2.66 12.03
C SER A 2 -2.91 -1.73 10.85
N VAL A 3 -1.81 -1.36 10.19
CA VAL A 3 -1.79 -0.55 8.96
C VAL A 3 -1.51 -1.47 7.78
N LEU A 4 -2.38 -1.41 6.78
CA LEU A 4 -2.18 -2.02 5.47
C LEU A 4 -1.55 -0.99 4.52
N LEU A 5 -0.35 -1.27 4.05
CA LEU A 5 0.33 -0.46 3.05
C LEU A 5 0.30 -1.15 1.70
N ILE A 6 -0.17 -0.45 0.66
CA ILE A 6 -0.13 -0.96 -0.72
C ILE A 6 1.21 -0.60 -1.34
N ALA A 7 2.01 -1.61 -1.65
CA ALA A 7 3.30 -1.41 -2.31
C ALA A 7 3.11 -1.10 -3.79
N GLU A 8 3.85 -0.11 -4.29
CA GLU A 8 3.96 0.16 -5.71
C GLU A 8 5.31 -0.34 -6.22
N HIS A 9 5.27 -1.16 -7.28
CA HIS A 9 6.45 -1.74 -7.90
C HIS A 9 6.26 -1.92 -9.40
N ASP A 10 7.35 -1.92 -10.16
CA ASP A 10 7.33 -2.16 -11.61
C ASP A 10 7.66 -3.63 -11.92
N ASN A 11 7.01 -4.56 -11.19
CA ASN A 11 7.20 -6.03 -11.15
C ASN A 11 8.62 -6.54 -10.85
N SER A 12 9.65 -5.72 -11.02
CA SER A 12 11.07 -6.05 -10.85
C SER A 12 11.74 -5.32 -9.69
N LYS A 13 11.30 -4.08 -9.41
CA LYS A 13 11.84 -3.20 -8.37
C LYS A 13 10.73 -2.46 -7.63
N LEU A 14 10.93 -2.24 -6.34
CA LEU A 14 10.11 -1.32 -5.56
C LEU A 14 10.33 0.13 -6.00
N LYS A 15 9.25 0.90 -6.08
CA LYS A 15 9.35 2.34 -6.29
C LYS A 15 9.79 3.06 -5.01
N PRO A 16 10.56 4.15 -5.12
CA PRO A 16 11.00 4.95 -3.98
C PRO A 16 9.83 5.51 -3.16
N PHE A 17 8.70 5.76 -3.80
CA PHE A 17 7.47 6.25 -3.14
C PHE A 17 6.94 5.30 -2.07
N THR A 18 7.18 3.99 -2.23
CA THR A 18 6.74 2.98 -1.26
C THR A 18 7.50 3.10 0.06
N PHE A 19 8.78 3.47 0.04
CA PHE A 19 9.56 3.72 1.26
C PHE A 19 9.05 4.95 2.02
N ASN A 20 8.64 6.00 1.32
CA ASN A 20 8.01 7.18 1.96
C ASN A 20 6.67 6.81 2.61
N ALA A 21 5.90 5.93 1.97
CA ALA A 21 4.66 5.43 2.56
C ALA A 21 4.93 4.54 3.79
N ILE A 22 5.97 3.70 3.78
CA ILE A 22 6.33 2.83 4.91
C ILE A 22 6.77 3.66 6.12
N THR A 23 7.59 4.69 5.89
CA THR A 23 8.01 5.61 6.96
C THR A 23 6.84 6.42 7.52
N ALA A 24 5.87 6.80 6.68
CA ALA A 24 4.64 7.44 7.14
C ALA A 24 3.74 6.46 7.94
N ALA A 25 3.58 5.22 7.46
CA ALA A 25 2.80 4.19 8.13
C ALA A 25 3.36 3.86 9.52
N SER A 26 4.70 3.78 9.65
CA SER A 26 5.38 3.57 10.93
C SER A 26 5.14 4.68 11.96
N LYS A 27 4.79 5.89 11.51
CA LYS A 27 4.43 7.01 12.41
C LYS A 27 2.96 6.94 12.87
N ILE A 28 2.12 6.22 12.14
CA ILE A 28 0.71 6.02 12.48
C ILE A 28 0.60 4.88 13.49
N ASP A 29 1.17 3.71 13.15
CA ASP A 29 1.20 2.53 14.02
C ASP A 29 2.51 1.75 13.83
N SER A 30 2.86 0.96 14.84
CA SER A 30 4.02 0.07 14.81
C SER A 30 3.79 -1.23 14.01
N ASP A 31 2.53 -1.57 13.68
CA ASP A 31 2.15 -2.78 12.96
C ASP A 31 1.92 -2.49 11.47
N VAL A 32 3.01 -2.40 10.70
CA VAL A 32 2.95 -2.15 9.24
C VAL A 32 2.96 -3.46 8.48
N HIS A 33 1.88 -3.74 7.76
CA HIS A 33 1.75 -4.86 6.85
C HIS A 33 1.75 -4.34 5.42
N VAL A 34 2.56 -4.94 4.54
CA VAL A 34 2.72 -4.49 3.16
C VAL A 34 2.09 -5.49 2.21
N LEU A 35 1.18 -5.02 1.35
CA LEU A 35 0.57 -5.79 0.27
C LEU A 35 1.33 -5.54 -1.03
N VAL A 36 1.88 -6.60 -1.59
CA VAL A 36 2.56 -6.65 -2.88
C VAL A 36 1.67 -7.46 -3.81
N ALA A 37 1.18 -6.85 -4.90
CA ALA A 37 0.29 -7.52 -5.84
C ALA A 37 0.79 -7.33 -7.27
N GLY A 38 0.98 -8.41 -8.02
CA GLY A 38 1.55 -8.31 -9.37
C GLY A 38 1.84 -9.68 -9.98
N THR A 39 2.77 -9.68 -10.92
CA THR A 39 3.28 -10.90 -11.57
C THR A 39 4.77 -11.06 -11.31
N SER A 40 5.17 -12.23 -10.81
CA SER A 40 6.56 -12.56 -10.48
C SER A 40 7.17 -11.62 -9.43
N CYS A 41 6.45 -11.37 -8.33
CA CYS A 41 6.85 -10.38 -7.31
C CYS A 41 7.84 -10.92 -6.28
N GLU A 42 8.45 -12.10 -6.47
CA GLU A 42 9.39 -12.68 -5.50
C GLU A 42 10.51 -11.71 -5.14
N ASN A 43 11.09 -11.04 -6.13
CA ASN A 43 12.20 -10.11 -5.91
C ASN A 43 11.76 -8.90 -5.08
N VAL A 44 10.58 -8.37 -5.39
CA VAL A 44 9.95 -7.26 -4.65
C VAL A 44 9.63 -7.69 -3.22
N SER A 45 9.09 -8.89 -3.00
CA SER A 45 8.78 -9.40 -1.66
C SER A 45 10.01 -9.49 -0.77
N LYS A 46 11.16 -9.91 -1.32
CA LYS A 46 12.45 -9.97 -0.62
C LYS A 46 12.96 -8.56 -0.27
N GLU A 47 12.85 -7.61 -1.22
CA GLU A 47 13.19 -6.22 -0.95
C GLU A 47 12.31 -5.63 0.18
N VAL A 48 10.99 -5.89 0.17
CA VAL A 48 10.08 -5.43 1.24
C VAL A 48 10.40 -6.12 2.57
N ALA A 49 10.67 -7.42 2.57
CA ALA A 49 10.97 -8.19 3.78
C ALA A 49 12.27 -7.74 4.47
N ASN A 50 13.23 -7.21 3.70
CA ASN A 50 14.46 -6.63 4.24
C ASN A 50 14.25 -5.28 4.94
N ILE A 51 13.08 -4.66 4.82
CA ILE A 51 12.80 -3.37 5.46
C ILE A 51 12.43 -3.61 6.93
N PRO A 52 13.20 -3.08 7.90
CA PRO A 52 13.01 -3.38 9.33
C PRO A 52 11.68 -2.86 9.89
N LEU A 53 11.03 -1.92 9.20
CA LEU A 53 9.75 -1.33 9.59
C LEU A 53 8.55 -2.22 9.21
N VAL A 54 8.74 -3.27 8.41
CA VAL A 54 7.66 -4.13 7.92
C VAL A 54 7.55 -5.37 8.79
N LYS A 55 6.38 -5.58 9.40
CA LYS A 55 6.12 -6.78 10.22
C LYS A 55 5.62 -7.96 9.42
N LYS A 56 4.89 -7.70 8.33
CA LYS A 56 4.31 -8.75 7.50
C LYS A 56 4.25 -8.32 6.04
N VAL A 57 4.66 -9.21 5.16
CA VAL A 57 4.52 -9.05 3.70
C VAL A 57 3.42 -9.99 3.22
N LEU A 58 2.41 -9.43 2.56
CA LEU A 58 1.35 -10.16 1.88
C LEU A 58 1.65 -10.10 0.39
N VAL A 59 1.87 -11.26 -0.22
CA VAL A 59 2.15 -11.36 -1.65
C VAL A 59 0.95 -11.96 -2.35
N CYS A 60 0.49 -11.29 -3.40
CA CYS A 60 -0.57 -11.76 -4.28
C CYS A 60 -0.02 -11.81 -5.70
N ASP A 61 0.54 -12.97 -6.06
CA ASP A 61 1.03 -13.25 -7.40
C ASP A 61 -0.08 -13.84 -8.27
N SER A 62 -0.45 -13.13 -9.33
CA SER A 62 -1.38 -13.64 -10.34
C SER A 62 -1.18 -12.93 -11.68
N PRO A 63 -1.28 -13.63 -12.83
CA PRO A 63 -1.20 -13.03 -14.16
C PRO A 63 -2.18 -11.86 -14.37
N ASN A 64 -3.30 -11.86 -13.64
CA ASN A 64 -4.31 -10.82 -13.71
C ASN A 64 -3.85 -9.44 -13.18
N TYR A 65 -2.72 -9.38 -12.45
CA TYR A 65 -2.16 -8.14 -11.89
C TYR A 65 -0.98 -7.58 -12.70
N GLN A 66 -0.65 -8.17 -13.84
CA GLN A 66 0.51 -7.78 -14.67
C GLN A 66 0.51 -6.29 -15.03
N ASN A 67 -0.66 -5.75 -15.38
CA ASN A 67 -0.83 -4.36 -15.81
C ASN A 67 -1.09 -3.39 -14.67
N TYR A 68 -1.05 -3.85 -13.41
CA TYR A 68 -1.31 -3.00 -12.25
C TYR A 68 -2.63 -2.22 -12.38
N LEU A 69 -3.66 -2.88 -12.90
CA LEU A 69 -4.95 -2.25 -13.18
C LEU A 69 -5.71 -2.04 -11.86
N PRO A 70 -6.19 -0.81 -11.58
CA PRO A 70 -6.95 -0.53 -10.36
C PRO A 70 -8.25 -1.31 -10.29
N GLU A 71 -8.83 -1.74 -11.41
CA GLU A 71 -10.04 -2.57 -11.48
C GLU A 71 -9.84 -3.94 -10.83
N ASN A 72 -8.67 -4.54 -11.01
CA ASN A 72 -8.35 -5.86 -10.46
C ASN A 72 -7.83 -5.76 -9.03
N LEU A 73 -7.13 -4.67 -8.70
CA LEU A 73 -6.49 -4.47 -7.40
C LEU A 73 -7.45 -3.91 -6.33
N ALA A 74 -8.40 -3.05 -6.70
CA ALA A 74 -9.38 -2.53 -5.75
C ALA A 74 -10.19 -3.61 -4.99
N PRO A 75 -10.76 -4.65 -5.64
CA PRO A 75 -11.50 -5.69 -4.92
C PRO A 75 -10.60 -6.55 -4.03
N LEU A 76 -9.32 -6.75 -4.39
CA LEU A 76 -8.36 -7.40 -3.51
C LEU A 76 -8.10 -6.57 -2.27
N VAL A 77 -7.80 -5.29 -2.46
CA VAL A 77 -7.51 -4.37 -1.36
C VAL A 77 -8.68 -4.36 -0.40
N ILE A 78 -9.93 -4.24 -0.88
CA ILE A 78 -11.15 -4.27 -0.07
C ILE A 78 -11.21 -5.52 0.81
N LYS A 79 -11.07 -6.71 0.23
CA LYS A 79 -11.10 -7.98 0.97
C LYS A 79 -10.00 -8.08 2.02
N VAL A 80 -8.80 -7.60 1.73
CA VAL A 80 -7.68 -7.62 2.67
C VAL A 80 -7.93 -6.61 3.79
N SER A 81 -8.42 -5.42 3.44
CA SER A 81 -8.60 -4.30 4.35
C SER A 81 -9.70 -4.46 5.40
N GLU A 82 -10.63 -5.40 5.25
CA GLU A 82 -11.60 -5.75 6.30
C GLU A 82 -10.93 -6.15 7.63
N LYS A 83 -9.67 -6.60 7.56
CA LYS A 83 -8.87 -7.02 8.72
C LYS A 83 -7.98 -5.90 9.29
N TYR A 84 -8.03 -4.69 8.73
CA TYR A 84 -7.14 -3.58 9.06
C TYR A 84 -7.92 -2.30 9.39
N ASN A 85 -7.35 -1.48 10.27
CA ASN A 85 -7.97 -0.22 10.67
C ASN A 85 -7.52 0.95 9.80
N HIS A 86 -6.30 0.88 9.27
CA HIS A 86 -5.69 1.94 8.47
C HIS A 86 -5.18 1.39 7.16
N ILE A 87 -5.48 2.08 6.06
CA ILE A 87 -4.92 1.77 4.73
C ILE A 87 -4.10 2.97 4.30
N VAL A 88 -2.85 2.71 3.92
CA VAL A 88 -1.92 3.70 3.40
C VAL A 88 -1.50 3.26 2.01
N ALA A 89 -1.45 4.22 1.09
CA ALA A 89 -0.96 4.01 -0.26
C ALA A 89 0.02 5.13 -0.63
N SER A 90 0.85 4.89 -1.63
CA SER A 90 1.69 5.93 -2.22
C SER A 90 0.82 7.08 -2.77
N ALA A 91 1.29 8.32 -2.63
CA ALA A 91 0.56 9.52 -3.08
C ALA A 91 0.62 9.73 -4.62
N ASN A 92 0.65 8.64 -5.39
CA ASN A 92 0.78 8.64 -6.84
C ASN A 92 -0.58 8.64 -7.54
N THR A 93 -0.56 8.85 -8.85
CA THR A 93 -1.76 8.74 -9.71
C THR A 93 -2.42 7.37 -9.57
N PHE A 94 -1.62 6.32 -9.41
CA PHE A 94 -2.06 4.95 -9.16
C PHE A 94 -2.76 4.80 -7.80
N GLY A 95 -2.12 5.24 -6.71
CA GLY A 95 -2.70 5.21 -5.37
C GLY A 95 -4.02 5.98 -5.28
N LYS A 96 -4.11 7.15 -5.94
CA LYS A 96 -5.37 7.91 -6.06
C LYS A 96 -6.46 7.16 -6.81
N LYS A 97 -6.12 6.42 -7.88
CA LYS A 97 -7.08 5.62 -8.65
C LYS A 97 -7.60 4.43 -7.85
N ILE A 98 -6.72 3.67 -7.18
CA ILE A 98 -7.15 2.59 -6.29
C ILE A 98 -8.02 3.16 -5.19
N TYR A 99 -7.56 4.21 -4.52
CA TYR A 99 -8.27 4.82 -3.41
C TYR A 99 -9.66 5.30 -3.82
N ALA A 100 -9.77 6.03 -4.94
CA ALA A 100 -11.04 6.51 -5.47
C ALA A 100 -12.01 5.35 -5.82
N LYS A 101 -11.48 4.21 -6.24
CA LYS A 101 -12.29 3.01 -6.54
C LYS A 101 -12.71 2.28 -5.27
N SER A 102 -11.81 2.14 -4.29
CA SER A 102 -12.10 1.51 -3.00
C SER A 102 -12.97 2.38 -2.08
N SER A 103 -12.91 3.71 -2.22
CA SER A 103 -13.58 4.67 -1.33
C SER A 103 -15.10 4.64 -1.40
N SER A 104 -15.70 4.08 -2.45
CA SER A 104 -17.15 3.85 -2.47
C SER A 104 -17.58 2.81 -1.43
N CYS A 105 -16.66 1.94 -1.00
CA CYS A 105 -16.89 0.91 0.01
C CYS A 105 -16.17 1.23 1.34
N PHE A 106 -15.12 2.07 1.29
CA PHE A 106 -14.28 2.39 2.43
C PHE A 106 -14.55 3.77 3.02
N ARG A 107 -14.83 3.80 4.32
CA ARG A 107 -14.90 5.00 5.16
C ARG A 107 -13.49 5.55 5.40
N CYS A 108 -12.83 6.04 4.35
CA CYS A 108 -11.44 6.46 4.44
C CYS A 108 -11.29 7.94 4.80
N ILE A 109 -10.44 8.19 5.80
CA ILE A 109 -9.81 9.48 6.07
C ILE A 109 -8.95 9.81 4.85
N SER A 110 -9.48 10.71 4.02
CA SER A 110 -8.70 11.31 2.95
C SER A 110 -7.56 12.09 3.59
N SER A 111 -6.31 11.71 3.31
CA SER A 111 -5.13 12.54 3.55
C SER A 111 -5.12 13.80 2.65
N LYS A 112 -6.28 14.36 2.33
CA LYS A 112 -6.41 15.72 1.84
C LYS A 112 -6.08 16.64 3.02
N ARG A 113 -4.82 17.11 3.04
CA ARG A 113 -4.17 18.04 3.99
C ARG A 113 -3.53 17.40 5.22
N TYR A 114 -2.35 16.81 5.04
CA TYR A 114 -1.24 17.23 5.91
C TYR A 114 -0.65 18.51 5.31
N ASN A 115 -1.37 19.61 5.48
CA ASN A 115 -0.85 20.94 5.15
C ASN A 115 0.08 21.37 6.29
N LYS A 116 1.21 21.98 5.94
CA LYS A 116 2.24 22.49 6.85
C LYS A 116 1.65 23.25 8.05
N SER A 117 1.71 22.68 9.25
CA SER A 117 1.59 23.45 10.50
C SER A 117 1.92 22.56 11.71
N LYS A 118 3.21 22.29 11.92
CA LYS A 118 3.85 22.02 13.22
C LYS A 118 5.30 21.60 13.00
N TRP A 119 6.12 22.56 12.64
CA TRP A 119 7.52 22.63 13.00
C TRP A 119 7.70 24.05 13.53
N SER A 120 7.93 24.14 14.85
CA SER A 120 8.07 25.33 15.70
C SER A 120 6.86 26.24 15.88
#